data_AF-A0A661IDN6-F1
#
_entry.id   AF-A0A661IDN6-F1
#
_cell.length_a   1.000
_cell.length_b   1.000
_cell.length_c   1.000
_cell.angle_alpha   90.00
_cell.angle_beta   90.00
_cell.angle_gamma   90.00
#
_symmetry.space_group_name_H-M   'P 1'
#
loop_
_entity.id
_entity.type
_entity.pdbx_description
1 polymer ?
#
loop_
_entity_poly.entity_id
_entity_poly.type
_entity_poly.pdbx_seq_one_letter_code
_entity_poly.pdbx_strand_id
1 'polypeptide(L)'
;LTPHEVMTGEMKGKEAIVVGGEGVGMALALFLVRQGVEVTLLERGKRLGRDVNPFYLWRYLQLLKGRTRTLTSATPLRFEGGRLVVATPDGEEALEADLLITALRGDRGEELSKWQERFKEVLIIGDARRPRRLHNAIHEAYRKAREI
;
A
#
# COMPACT_ATOMS: atom_id res chain seq x y z
N LEU A 1 7.80 -3.02 -8.22
CA LEU A 1 6.50 -2.79 -8.90
C LEU A 1 5.57 -1.99 -8.00
N THR A 2 4.63 -1.27 -8.58
CA THR A 2 3.54 -0.56 -7.89
C THR A 2 2.20 -1.28 -8.08
N PRO A 3 1.18 -1.04 -7.24
CA PRO A 3 -0.16 -1.59 -7.45
C PRO A 3 -0.74 -1.25 -8.83
N HIS A 4 -0.47 -0.05 -9.36
CA HIS A 4 -0.93 0.35 -10.68
C HIS A 4 -0.33 -0.51 -11.79
N GLU A 5 0.99 -0.73 -11.76
CA GLU A 5 1.69 -1.57 -12.73
C GLU A 5 1.17 -3.01 -12.70
N VAL A 6 0.90 -3.56 -11.52
CA VAL A 6 0.36 -4.92 -11.37
C VAL A 6 -1.05 -5.06 -11.92
N MET A 7 -1.91 -4.05 -11.74
CA MET A 7 -3.30 -4.13 -12.21
C MET A 7 -3.46 -3.84 -13.71
N THR A 8 -2.53 -3.10 -14.31
CA THR A 8 -2.63 -2.65 -15.71
C THR A 8 -1.69 -3.38 -16.66
N GLY A 9 -0.64 -4.01 -16.15
CA GLY A 9 0.33 -4.77 -16.93
C GLY A 9 0.09 -6.28 -16.93
N GLU A 10 0.88 -6.97 -17.73
CA GLU A 10 1.01 -8.42 -17.64
C GLU A 10 1.95 -8.78 -16.48
N MET A 11 1.45 -9.57 -15.52
CA MET A 11 2.31 -10.11 -14.47
C MET A 11 2.95 -11.43 -14.89
N LYS A 12 4.25 -11.57 -14.62
CA LYS A 12 5.02 -12.81 -14.73
C LYS A 12 5.68 -13.11 -13.39
N GLY A 13 5.32 -14.22 -12.76
CA GLY A 13 5.84 -14.62 -11.45
C GLY A 13 4.82 -15.44 -10.68
N LYS A 14 5.29 -16.35 -9.83
CA LYS A 14 4.47 -17.20 -8.96
C LYS A 14 4.55 -16.79 -7.49
N GLU A 15 5.59 -16.06 -7.11
CA GLU A 15 5.79 -15.59 -5.74
C GLU A 15 5.85 -14.07 -5.68
N ALA A 16 5.17 -13.46 -4.70
CA ALA A 16 5.14 -12.02 -4.53
C ALA A 16 5.31 -11.59 -3.07
N ILE A 17 6.15 -10.58 -2.85
CA ILE A 17 6.22 -9.82 -1.61
C ILE A 17 5.47 -8.50 -1.82
N VAL A 18 4.41 -8.30 -1.04
CA VAL A 18 3.65 -7.06 -1.01
C VAL A 18 4.02 -6.27 0.24
N VAL A 19 4.63 -5.10 0.05
CA VAL A 19 5.01 -4.18 1.13
C VAL A 19 3.89 -3.17 1.38
N GLY A 20 3.32 -3.19 2.58
CA GLY A 20 2.22 -2.33 3.02
C GLY A 20 0.94 -3.13 3.21
N GLY A 21 0.52 -3.32 4.46
CA GLY A 21 -0.67 -4.07 4.84
C GLY A 21 -1.92 -3.22 5.03
N GLU A 22 -1.95 -2.01 4.49
CA GLU A 22 -3.14 -1.16 4.39
C GLU A 22 -4.13 -1.69 3.35
N GLY A 23 -5.30 -1.06 3.22
CA GLY A 23 -6.39 -1.52 2.37
C GLY A 23 -5.99 -1.78 0.92
N VAL A 24 -5.11 -0.95 0.35
CA VAL A 24 -4.57 -1.15 -0.99
C VAL A 24 -3.75 -2.44 -1.07
N GLY A 25 -2.82 -2.64 -0.15
CA GLY A 25 -1.98 -3.85 -0.15
C GLY A 25 -2.75 -5.12 0.20
N MET A 26 -3.74 -5.05 1.10
CA MET A 26 -4.64 -6.17 1.38
C MET A 26 -5.47 -6.56 0.16
N ALA A 27 -6.02 -5.58 -0.56
CA ALA A 27 -6.79 -5.81 -1.78
C ALA A 27 -5.90 -6.39 -2.89
N LEU A 28 -4.69 -5.86 -3.04
CA LEU A 28 -3.70 -6.37 -3.98
C LEU A 28 -3.31 -7.81 -3.65
N ALA A 29 -2.97 -8.12 -2.39
CA ALA A 29 -2.64 -9.47 -1.95
C ALA A 29 -3.78 -10.45 -2.26
N LEU A 30 -5.03 -10.05 -1.99
CA LEU A 30 -6.21 -10.85 -2.30
C LEU A 30 -6.40 -11.05 -3.81
N PHE A 31 -6.12 -10.04 -4.63
CA PHE A 31 -6.15 -10.14 -6.08
C PHE A 31 -5.11 -11.15 -6.56
N LEU A 32 -3.86 -11.05 -6.09
CA LEU A 32 -2.76 -11.93 -6.45
C LEU A 32 -3.00 -13.39 -6.06
N VAL A 33 -3.48 -13.63 -4.83
CA VAL A 33 -3.89 -14.97 -4.36
C VAL A 33 -4.95 -15.58 -5.29
N ARG A 34 -5.89 -14.78 -5.80
CA ARG A 34 -6.92 -15.26 -6.75
C ARG A 34 -6.34 -15.61 -8.12
N GLN A 35 -5.20 -15.04 -8.49
CA GLN A 35 -4.46 -15.41 -9.69
C GLN A 35 -3.52 -16.61 -9.47
N GLY A 36 -3.52 -17.22 -8.28
CA GLY A 36 -2.66 -18.36 -7.95
C GLY A 36 -1.23 -17.99 -7.58
N VAL A 37 -0.97 -16.72 -7.25
CA VAL A 37 0.34 -16.25 -6.79
C VAL A 37 0.46 -16.48 -5.28
N GLU A 38 1.60 -17.00 -4.84
CA GLU A 38 1.96 -17.12 -3.44
C GLU A 38 2.38 -15.76 -2.90
N VAL A 39 1.71 -15.26 -1.85
CA VAL A 39 1.90 -13.89 -1.37
C VAL A 39 2.43 -13.85 0.05
N THR A 40 3.54 -13.13 0.23
CA THR A 40 3.98 -12.62 1.52
C THR A 40 3.57 -11.15 1.68
N LEU A 41 2.69 -10.87 2.63
CA LEU A 41 2.20 -9.52 2.95
C LEU A 41 2.95 -8.95 4.16
N LEU A 42 3.67 -7.85 3.95
CA LEU A 42 4.44 -7.16 4.99
C LEU A 42 3.71 -5.91 5.48
N GLU A 43 3.65 -5.73 6.80
CA GLU A 43 3.11 -4.54 7.44
C GLU A 43 4.03 -4.08 8.58
N ARG A 44 4.37 -2.79 8.57
CA ARG A 44 5.22 -2.18 9.61
C ARG A 44 4.51 -2.09 10.96
N GLY A 45 3.21 -1.88 10.97
CA GLY A 45 2.38 -1.84 12.16
C GLY A 45 2.07 -3.24 12.73
N LYS A 46 1.51 -3.26 13.93
CA LYS A 46 1.09 -4.50 14.61
C LYS A 46 -0.14 -5.17 13.99
N ARG A 47 -0.89 -4.47 13.13
CA ARG A 47 -2.17 -4.93 12.57
C ARG A 47 -2.31 -4.49 11.12
N LEU A 48 -2.90 -5.37 10.31
CA LEU A 48 -3.29 -5.05 8.94
C LEU A 48 -4.51 -4.10 8.90
N GLY A 49 -4.64 -3.39 7.79
CA GLY A 49 -5.86 -2.69 7.40
C GLY A 49 -6.24 -1.53 8.30
N ARG A 50 -5.26 -0.80 8.85
CA ARG A 50 -5.50 0.37 9.72
C ARG A 50 -6.38 1.44 9.08
N ASP A 51 -6.39 1.52 7.76
CA ASP A 51 -7.19 2.42 6.95
C ASP A 51 -8.45 1.75 6.36
N VAL A 52 -8.76 0.50 6.72
CA VAL A 52 -9.95 -0.23 6.25
C VAL A 52 -11.09 -0.12 7.26
N ASN A 53 -12.34 -0.03 6.78
CA ASN A 53 -13.50 0.02 7.67
C ASN A 53 -13.57 -1.30 8.46
N PRO A 54 -13.69 -1.28 9.81
CA PRO A 54 -13.79 -2.50 10.62
C PRO A 54 -14.85 -3.49 10.14
N PHE A 55 -15.99 -3.01 9.65
CA PHE A 55 -17.07 -3.85 9.10
C PHE A 55 -16.66 -4.64 7.85
N TYR A 56 -15.65 -4.20 7.12
CA TYR A 56 -15.11 -4.91 5.95
C TYR A 56 -13.78 -5.62 6.25
N LEU A 57 -13.02 -5.11 7.22
CA LEU A 57 -11.70 -5.63 7.56
C LEU A 57 -11.74 -7.12 7.91
N TRP A 58 -12.72 -7.56 8.70
CA TRP A 58 -12.85 -8.97 9.07
C TRP A 58 -12.97 -9.89 7.84
N ARG A 59 -13.67 -9.44 6.80
CA ARG A 59 -13.86 -10.21 5.57
C ARG A 59 -12.56 -10.33 4.77
N TYR A 60 -11.77 -9.25 4.71
CA TYR A 60 -10.43 -9.31 4.11
C TYR A 60 -9.52 -10.27 4.87
N LEU A 61 -9.49 -10.19 6.21
CA LEU A 61 -8.68 -11.08 7.04
C LEU A 61 -9.08 -12.55 6.84
N GLN A 62 -10.37 -12.85 6.79
CA GLN A 62 -10.86 -14.21 6.51
C GLN A 62 -10.42 -14.72 5.14
N LEU A 63 -10.48 -13.88 4.10
CA LEU A 63 -10.10 -14.27 2.75
C LEU A 63 -8.59 -14.44 2.57
N LEU A 64 -7.77 -13.75 3.36
CA LEU A 64 -6.30 -13.86 3.34
C LEU A 64 -5.78 -14.97 4.27
N LYS A 65 -6.53 -15.32 5.31
CA LYS A 65 -6.13 -16.31 6.31
C LYS A 65 -5.80 -17.66 5.65
N GLY A 66 -4.57 -18.14 5.88
CA GLY A 66 -4.07 -19.39 5.33
C GLY A 66 -3.78 -19.36 3.82
N ARG A 67 -3.93 -18.20 3.17
CA ARG A 67 -3.61 -17.99 1.75
C ARG A 67 -2.46 -17.03 1.52
N THR A 68 -2.10 -16.26 2.54
CA THR A 68 -0.93 -15.38 2.53
C THR A 68 -0.07 -15.64 3.76
N ARG A 69 1.25 -15.51 3.59
CA ARG A 69 2.17 -15.34 4.71
C ARG A 69 2.14 -13.88 5.14
N THR A 70 1.71 -13.60 6.38
CA THR A 70 1.60 -12.21 6.86
C THR A 70 2.67 -11.94 7.91
N LEU A 71 3.52 -10.94 7.67
CA LEU A 71 4.48 -10.44 8.65
C LEU A 71 4.08 -9.04 9.10
N THR A 72 3.67 -8.91 10.36
CA THR A 72 3.39 -7.62 11.00
C THR A 72 4.55 -7.18 11.88
N SER A 73 4.62 -5.90 12.23
CA SER A 73 5.80 -5.32 12.90
C SER A 73 7.09 -5.56 12.09
N ALA A 74 6.95 -5.63 10.76
CA ALA A 74 8.00 -6.01 9.84
C ALA A 74 8.42 -4.81 9.00
N THR A 75 9.71 -4.48 9.02
CA THR A 75 10.25 -3.33 8.29
C THR A 75 11.25 -3.80 7.23
N PRO A 76 10.97 -3.57 5.94
CA PRO A 76 11.95 -3.81 4.88
C PRO A 76 13.18 -2.94 5.12
N LEU A 77 14.37 -3.54 5.09
CA LEU A 77 15.64 -2.85 5.31
C LEU A 77 16.35 -2.57 3.99
N ARG A 78 16.63 -3.62 3.22
CA ARG A 78 17.41 -3.55 1.98
C ARG A 78 17.01 -4.67 1.02
N PHE A 79 17.26 -4.45 -0.26
CA PHE A 79 17.07 -5.44 -1.31
C PHE A 79 18.43 -5.71 -1.97
N GLU A 80 18.96 -6.91 -1.77
CA GLU A 80 20.31 -7.30 -2.20
C GLU A 80 20.29 -8.72 -2.76
N GLY A 81 20.94 -8.94 -3.91
CA GLY A 81 21.05 -10.27 -4.50
C GLY A 81 19.71 -10.96 -4.81
N GLY A 82 18.65 -10.19 -5.10
CA GLY A 82 17.31 -10.73 -5.35
C GLY A 82 16.50 -11.03 -4.08
N ARG A 83 17.04 -10.73 -2.90
CA ARG A 83 16.39 -10.98 -1.60
C ARG A 83 16.00 -9.67 -0.94
N LEU A 84 14.81 -9.63 -0.37
CA LEU A 84 14.40 -8.56 0.53
C LEU A 84 14.75 -8.94 1.97
N VAL A 85 15.65 -8.17 2.59
CA VAL A 85 15.94 -8.31 4.02
C VAL A 85 14.93 -7.48 4.81
N VAL A 86 14.29 -8.11 5.80
CA VAL A 86 13.22 -7.54 6.60
C VAL A 86 13.55 -7.69 8.08
N ALA A 87 13.51 -6.60 8.83
CA ALA A 87 13.55 -6.65 10.29
C ALA A 87 12.18 -7.07 10.83
N THR A 88 12.14 -8.14 11.62
CA THR A 88 10.95 -8.65 12.31
C THR A 88 11.16 -8.60 13.83
N PRO A 89 10.13 -8.82 14.66
CA PRO A 89 10.31 -8.94 16.11
C PRO A 89 11.28 -10.05 16.54
N ASP A 90 11.44 -11.08 15.71
CA ASP A 90 12.28 -12.24 16.00
C ASP A 90 13.70 -12.13 15.42
N GLY A 91 14.00 -11.02 14.71
CA GLY A 91 15.28 -10.77 14.06
C GLY A 91 15.16 -10.40 12.58
N GLU A 92 16.29 -10.33 11.89
CA GLU A 92 16.31 -10.14 10.43
C GLU A 92 15.96 -11.45 9.71
N GLU A 93 15.09 -11.36 8.71
CA GLU A 93 14.74 -12.45 7.81
C GLU A 93 14.98 -12.01 6.36
N ALA A 94 15.51 -12.92 5.53
CA ALA A 94 15.63 -12.70 4.09
C ALA A 94 14.49 -13.41 3.35
N LEU A 95 13.76 -12.66 2.52
CA LEU A 95 12.64 -13.15 1.73
C LEU A 95 13.01 -13.13 0.24
N GLU A 96 12.71 -14.22 -0.46
CA GLU A 96 12.81 -14.33 -1.92
C GLU A 96 11.40 -14.31 -2.53
N ALA A 97 11.28 -13.70 -3.71
CA ALA A 97 10.08 -13.75 -4.54
C ALA A 97 10.41 -13.27 -5.95
N ASP A 98 9.64 -13.73 -6.94
CA ASP A 98 9.69 -13.20 -8.31
C ASP A 98 9.30 -11.72 -8.38
N LEU A 99 8.38 -11.31 -7.50
CA LEU A 99 7.76 -9.99 -7.53
C LEU A 99 7.91 -9.26 -6.19
N LEU A 100 8.47 -8.06 -6.23
CA LEU A 100 8.46 -7.12 -5.10
C LEU A 100 7.54 -5.94 -5.43
N ILE A 101 6.45 -5.79 -4.68
CA ILE A 101 5.42 -4.80 -4.92
C ILE A 101 5.28 -3.86 -3.73
N THR A 102 5.44 -2.56 -3.95
CA THR A 102 5.34 -1.53 -2.90
C THR A 102 3.96 -0.88 -2.92
N ALA A 103 3.08 -1.33 -2.04
CA ALA A 103 1.74 -0.75 -1.81
C ALA A 103 1.77 0.36 -0.75
N LEU A 104 2.83 1.18 -0.77
CA LEU A 104 3.03 2.30 0.15
C LEU A 104 2.54 3.60 -0.49
N ARG A 105 1.85 4.41 0.31
CA ARG A 105 1.44 5.76 -0.11
C ARG A 105 2.59 6.72 0.17
N GLY A 106 3.12 7.35 -0.88
CA GLY A 106 4.17 8.36 -0.77
C GLY A 106 3.60 9.71 -0.33
N ASP A 107 4.44 10.51 0.33
CA ASP A 107 4.19 11.94 0.53
C ASP A 107 4.62 12.70 -0.73
N ARG A 108 3.78 13.64 -1.18
CA ARG A 108 4.08 14.53 -2.31
C ARG A 108 4.31 15.97 -1.87
N GLY A 109 4.48 16.22 -0.56
CA GLY A 109 4.63 17.55 0.01
C GLY A 109 5.69 18.43 -0.66
N GLU A 110 6.88 17.88 -0.95
CA GLU A 110 7.96 18.63 -1.60
C GLU A 110 7.66 19.01 -3.05
N GLU A 111 6.98 18.13 -3.79
CA GLU A 111 6.54 18.46 -5.14
C GLU A 111 5.47 19.56 -5.09
N LEU A 112 4.51 19.41 -4.18
CA LEU A 112 3.38 20.32 -4.03
C LEU A 112 3.79 21.70 -3.52
N SER A 113 4.83 21.80 -2.68
CA SER A 113 5.35 23.09 -2.21
C SER A 113 5.88 23.94 -3.37
N LYS A 114 6.53 23.33 -4.37
CA LYS A 114 7.02 24.02 -5.58
C LYS A 114 5.89 24.70 -6.36
N TRP A 115 4.71 24.10 -6.38
CA TRP A 115 3.54 24.70 -7.01
C TRP A 115 3.02 25.91 -6.23
N GLN A 116 2.97 25.80 -4.89
CA GLN A 116 2.53 26.88 -4.01
C GLN A 116 3.47 28.09 -4.04
N GLU A 117 4.76 27.88 -4.27
CA GLU A 117 5.73 28.97 -4.47
C GLU A 117 5.55 29.69 -5.82
N ARG A 118 5.13 28.96 -6.86
CA ARG A 118 5.06 29.47 -8.23
C ARG A 118 3.77 30.25 -8.53
N PHE A 119 2.66 29.90 -7.89
CA PHE A 119 1.35 30.46 -8.20
C PHE A 119 0.73 31.13 -6.99
N LYS A 120 0.06 32.27 -7.21
CA LYS A 120 -0.59 33.05 -6.14
C LYS A 120 -1.68 32.26 -5.41
N GLU A 121 -2.36 31.36 -6.12
CA GLU A 121 -3.42 30.54 -5.55
C GLU A 121 -3.31 29.10 -6.06
N VAL A 122 -3.13 28.17 -5.12
CA VAL A 122 -3.05 26.73 -5.39
C VAL A 122 -3.90 25.99 -4.38
N LEU A 123 -4.88 25.25 -4.87
CA LEU A 123 -5.78 24.45 -4.05
C LEU A 123 -5.37 22.98 -4.10
N ILE A 124 -4.74 22.50 -3.04
CA ILE A 124 -4.36 21.09 -2.90
C ILE A 124 -5.50 20.36 -2.17
N ILE A 125 -6.15 19.44 -2.89
CA ILE A 125 -7.30 18.65 -2.40
C ILE A 125 -7.11 17.16 -2.66
N GLY A 126 -7.89 16.34 -1.97
CA GLY A 126 -7.93 14.90 -2.13
C GLY A 126 -6.68 14.20 -1.66
N ASP A 127 -6.28 13.15 -2.39
CA ASP A 127 -5.12 12.34 -2.05
C ASP A 127 -3.80 13.07 -2.30
N ALA A 128 -3.79 14.09 -3.17
CA ALA A 128 -2.63 14.97 -3.33
C ALA A 128 -2.31 15.68 -2.00
N ARG A 129 -3.33 16.15 -1.28
CA ARG A 129 -3.15 16.77 0.04
C ARG A 129 -2.72 15.75 1.09
N ARG A 130 -3.47 14.65 1.16
CA ARG A 130 -3.20 13.55 2.11
C ARG A 130 -3.92 12.30 1.63
N PRO A 131 -3.18 11.23 1.27
CA PRO A 131 -3.77 9.96 0.87
C PRO A 131 -4.73 9.41 1.93
N ARG A 132 -6.01 9.27 1.59
CA ARG A 132 -7.08 8.81 2.51
C ARG A 132 -8.03 7.87 1.78
N ARG A 133 -9.24 7.67 2.34
CA ARG A 133 -10.34 6.96 1.66
C ARG A 133 -11.04 7.89 0.69
N LEU A 134 -11.59 7.32 -0.38
CA LEU A 134 -12.30 8.02 -1.47
C LEU A 134 -13.29 9.09 -0.99
N HIS A 135 -14.13 8.80 0.01
CA HIS A 135 -15.11 9.77 0.51
C HIS A 135 -14.46 11.06 1.06
N ASN A 136 -13.23 10.99 1.58
CA ASN A 136 -12.52 12.18 2.05
C ASN A 136 -12.16 13.10 0.89
N ALA A 137 -11.74 12.53 -0.25
CA ALA A 137 -11.44 13.31 -1.44
C ALA A 137 -12.69 14.01 -1.96
N ILE A 138 -13.82 13.30 -2.02
CA ILE A 138 -15.11 13.86 -2.46
C ILE A 138 -15.56 14.98 -1.51
N HIS A 139 -15.58 14.74 -0.19
CA HIS A 139 -16.05 15.72 0.78
C HIS A 139 -15.11 16.93 0.89
N GLU A 140 -13.81 16.75 0.71
CA GLU A 140 -12.85 17.85 0.70
C GLU A 140 -13.00 18.73 -0.54
N ALA A 141 -13.15 18.11 -1.73
CA ALA A 141 -13.45 18.83 -2.96
C ALA A 141 -14.75 19.63 -2.84
N TYR A 142 -15.82 19.00 -2.36
CA TYR A 142 -17.12 19.66 -2.16
C TYR A 142 -17.05 20.86 -1.21
N ARG A 143 -16.39 20.70 -0.06
CA ARG A 143 -16.22 21.81 0.90
C ARG A 143 -15.42 22.94 0.27
N LYS A 144 -14.32 22.62 -0.41
CA LYS A 144 -13.46 23.66 -0.98
C LYS A 144 -14.15 24.43 -2.11
N ALA A 145 -14.93 23.74 -2.93
CA ALA A 145 -15.72 24.36 -4.00
C ALA A 145 -16.81 25.33 -3.49
N ARG A 146 -17.25 25.20 -2.23
CA ARG A 146 -18.22 26.13 -1.61
C ARG A 146 -17.58 27.37 -0.98
N GLU A 147 -16.28 27.35 -0.77
CA GLU A 147 -15.51 28.46 -0.19
C GLU A 147 -14.98 29.42 -1.27
N ILE A 148 -15.11 29.05 -2.54
CA ILE A 148 -14.76 29.82 -3.73
C ILE A 148 -16.04 30.44 -4.29
#